data_AF-A0A8H6IYS3-F1
#
_entry.id   AF-A0A8H6IYS3-F1
#
_cell.length_a   1.000
_cell.length_b   1.000
_cell.length_c   1.000
_cell.angle_alpha   90.00
_cell.angle_beta   90.00
_cell.angle_gamma   90.00
#
_symmetry.space_group_name_H-M   'P 1'
#
loop_
_entity.id
_entity.type
_entity.pdbx_description
1 polymer ?
#
loop_
_entity_poly.entity_id
_entity_poly.type
_entity_poly.pdbx_seq_one_letter_code
_entity_poly.pdbx_strand_id
1 'polypeptide(L)'
;MHDIYSLGVVLLEIGLWQTAKQIHDDIVKYELGGDAKALQPQQIKEAFLQDAKERLARRMGTAYQEAAIACLDGDWDEFVGSRDFAQEFYKRVVQKVDIKAFIS
;
A
#
# COMPACT_ATOMS: atom_id res chain seq x y z
N MET A 1 -6.98 -11.96 -0.91
CA MET A 1 -6.73 -11.65 0.52
C MET A 1 -7.00 -10.18 0.83
N HIS A 2 -7.91 -9.87 1.76
CA HIS A 2 -8.27 -8.48 2.08
C HIS A 2 -7.45 -7.87 3.22
N ASP A 3 -6.90 -8.68 4.13
CA ASP A 3 -6.16 -8.18 5.29
C ASP A 3 -4.79 -7.62 4.90
N ILE A 4 -4.08 -8.28 3.97
CA ILE A 4 -2.79 -7.78 3.45
C ILE A 4 -2.99 -6.46 2.69
N TYR A 5 -4.04 -6.39 1.87
CA TYR A 5 -4.39 -5.14 1.20
C TYR A 5 -4.68 -4.02 2.20
N SER A 6 -5.50 -4.31 3.22
CA SER A 6 -5.82 -3.37 4.30
C SER A 6 -4.56 -2.91 5.05
N LEU A 7 -3.61 -3.81 5.28
CA LEU A 7 -2.30 -3.44 5.83
C LEU A 7 -1.54 -2.48 4.91
N GLY A 8 -1.55 -2.73 3.59
CA GLY A 8 -0.94 -1.84 2.60
C GLY A 8 -1.55 -0.43 2.64
N VAL A 9 -2.86 -0.33 2.81
CA VAL A 9 -3.57 0.95 3.00
C VAL A 9 -3.09 1.63 4.28
N VAL A 10 -3.02 0.92 5.40
CA VAL A 10 -2.52 1.49 6.67
C VAL A 10 -1.08 1.98 6.56
N LEU A 11 -0.21 1.21 5.89
CA LEU A 11 1.18 1.63 5.65
C LEU A 11 1.25 2.90 4.80
N LEU A 12 0.39 3.01 3.77
CA LEU A 12 0.26 4.21 2.96
C LEU A 12 -0.19 5.41 3.81
N GLU A 13 -1.20 5.24 4.66
CA GLU A 13 -1.72 6.30 5.53
C GLU A 13 -0.65 6.85 6.47
N ILE A 14 0.09 5.96 7.13
CA ILE A 14 1.20 6.31 8.02
C ILE A 14 2.28 7.06 7.25
N GLY A 15 2.70 6.54 6.09
CA GLY A 15 3.82 7.09 5.32
C GLY A 15 3.52 8.44 4.65
N LEU A 16 2.26 8.70 4.31
CA LEU A 16 1.83 9.97 3.73
C LEU A 16 1.32 10.97 4.77
N TRP A 17 1.03 10.50 5.98
CA TRP A 17 0.35 11.27 7.02
C TRP A 17 -1.00 11.82 6.53
N GLN A 18 -1.71 11.00 5.75
CA GLN A 18 -3.01 11.30 5.16
C GLN A 18 -3.87 10.03 5.27
N THR A 19 -5.13 10.19 5.64
CA THR A 19 -6.07 9.06 5.66
C THR A 19 -6.41 8.61 4.25
N ALA A 20 -6.74 7.33 4.08
CA ALA A 20 -7.17 6.75 2.81
C ALA A 20 -8.41 7.48 2.27
N LYS A 21 -9.27 7.98 3.18
CA LYS A 21 -10.40 8.83 2.83
C LYS A 21 -9.95 10.16 2.20
N GLN A 22 -8.96 10.83 2.77
CA GLN A 22 -8.44 12.09 2.19
C GLN A 22 -7.85 11.85 0.80
N ILE A 23 -7.09 10.76 0.63
CA ILE A 23 -6.54 10.37 -0.68
C ILE A 23 -7.67 10.08 -1.67
N HIS A 24 -8.68 9.31 -1.26
CA HIS A 24 -9.88 9.06 -2.06
C HIS A 24 -10.62 10.34 -2.45
N ASP A 25 -10.84 11.24 -1.50
CA ASP A 25 -11.55 12.51 -1.74
C ASP A 25 -10.77 13.40 -2.72
N ASP A 26 -9.43 13.40 -2.64
CA ASP A 26 -8.57 14.08 -3.61
C ASP A 26 -8.72 13.46 -5.02
N ILE A 27 -8.70 12.13 -5.15
CA ILE A 27 -8.92 11.42 -6.43
C ILE A 27 -10.28 11.80 -7.03
N VAL A 28 -11.36 11.70 -6.25
CA VAL A 28 -12.72 12.07 -6.69
C VAL A 28 -12.75 13.51 -7.20
N LYS A 29 -12.10 14.42 -6.48
CA LYS A 29 -12.11 15.84 -6.79
C LYS A 29 -11.32 16.18 -8.05
N TYR A 30 -10.10 15.63 -8.19
CA TYR A 30 -9.18 16.02 -9.26
C TYR A 30 -9.33 15.18 -10.53
N GLU A 31 -9.74 13.90 -10.43
CA GLU A 31 -9.83 13.00 -11.58
C GLU A 31 -11.25 12.84 -12.12
N LEU A 32 -12.28 13.02 -11.29
CA LEU A 32 -13.69 12.74 -11.64
C LEU A 32 -14.61 13.95 -11.52
N GLY A 33 -14.06 15.15 -11.30
CA GLY A 33 -14.85 16.37 -11.22
C GLY A 33 -15.92 16.36 -10.10
N GLY A 34 -15.75 15.52 -9.07
CA GLY A 34 -16.65 15.45 -7.92
C GLY A 34 -17.70 14.33 -7.94
N ASP A 35 -17.76 13.47 -8.97
CA ASP A 35 -18.70 12.34 -8.97
C ASP A 35 -18.08 11.05 -8.41
N ALA A 36 -18.21 10.86 -7.09
CA ALA A 36 -17.72 9.68 -6.40
C ALA A 36 -18.45 8.38 -6.77
N LYS A 37 -19.65 8.43 -7.37
CA LYS A 37 -20.44 7.22 -7.66
C LYS A 37 -19.90 6.43 -8.86
N ALA A 38 -18.98 7.01 -9.62
CA ALA A 38 -18.37 6.37 -10.78
C ALA A 38 -17.13 5.51 -10.44
N LEU A 39 -16.53 5.67 -9.25
CA LEU A 39 -15.29 4.97 -8.91
C LEU A 39 -15.48 3.48 -8.73
N GLN A 40 -14.83 2.71 -9.60
CA GLN A 40 -14.69 1.28 -9.40
C GLN A 40 -13.62 1.00 -8.34
N PRO A 41 -13.79 -0.05 -7.50
CA PRO A 41 -12.79 -0.43 -6.50
C PRO A 41 -11.38 -0.60 -7.06
N GLN A 42 -11.28 -1.06 -8.31
CA GLN A 42 -10.02 -1.23 -9.03
C GLN A 42 -9.30 0.11 -9.28
N GLN A 43 -10.03 1.19 -9.59
CA GLN A 43 -9.47 2.52 -9.80
C GLN A 43 -8.92 3.10 -8.48
N ILE A 44 -9.61 2.86 -7.36
CA ILE A 44 -9.15 3.28 -6.03
C ILE A 44 -7.85 2.55 -5.68
N LYS A 45 -7.79 1.23 -5.93
CA LYS A 45 -6.58 0.43 -5.72
C LYS A 45 -5.41 0.96 -6.56
N GLU A 46 -5.64 1.23 -7.84
CA GLU A 46 -4.63 1.77 -8.74
C GLU A 46 -4.11 3.14 -8.30
N ALA A 47 -5.01 4.02 -7.87
CA ALA A 47 -4.64 5.34 -7.37
C ALA A 47 -3.82 5.24 -6.07
N PHE A 48 -4.19 4.37 -5.12
CA PHE A 48 -3.39 4.11 -3.92
C PHE A 48 -2.01 3.54 -4.25
N LEU A 49 -1.92 2.63 -5.23
CA LEU A 49 -0.65 2.11 -5.73
C LEU A 49 0.20 3.21 -6.36
N GLN A 50 -0.40 4.12 -7.13
CA GLN A 50 0.31 5.23 -7.75
C GLN A 50 0.87 6.19 -6.70
N ASP A 51 0.04 6.57 -5.71
CA ASP A 51 0.45 7.41 -4.60
C ASP A 51 1.60 6.77 -3.81
N ALA A 52 1.53 5.46 -3.57
CA ALA A 52 2.61 4.70 -2.94
C ALA A 52 3.92 4.80 -3.76
N LYS A 53 3.85 4.56 -5.07
CA LYS A 53 5.00 4.58 -6.00
C LYS A 53 5.65 5.96 -6.13
N GLU A 54 4.88 7.03 -6.08
CA GLU A 54 5.41 8.38 -6.28
C GLU A 54 5.90 9.03 -4.99
N ARG A 55 5.23 8.76 -3.86
CA ARG A 55 5.34 9.63 -2.69
C ARG A 55 6.02 8.96 -1.49
N LEU A 56 5.89 7.65 -1.32
CA LEU A 56 6.41 6.97 -0.13
C LEU A 56 7.93 6.93 -0.06
N ALA A 57 8.64 6.67 -1.16
CA ALA A 57 10.10 6.60 -1.13
C ALA A 57 10.75 7.89 -0.60
N ARG A 58 10.23 9.04 -1.03
CA ARG A 58 10.74 10.35 -0.60
C ARG A 58 10.45 10.67 0.86
N ARG A 59 9.39 10.09 1.44
CA ARG A 59 8.96 10.37 2.83
C ARG A 59 9.50 9.36 3.84
N MET A 60 9.51 8.08 3.48
CA MET A 60 9.78 6.95 4.38
C MET A 60 10.96 6.09 3.95
N GLY A 61 11.54 6.34 2.77
CA GLY A 61 12.57 5.50 2.17
C GLY A 61 12.02 4.41 1.24
N THR A 62 12.89 3.90 0.38
CA THR A 62 12.54 2.91 -0.66
C THR A 62 12.09 1.58 -0.08
N ALA A 63 12.71 1.10 1.01
CA ALA A 63 12.32 -0.15 1.66
C ALA A 63 10.85 -0.12 2.14
N TYR A 64 10.45 0.96 2.80
CA TYR A 64 9.06 1.13 3.26
C TYR A 64 8.08 1.20 2.08
N GLN A 65 8.45 1.93 1.02
CA GLN A 65 7.65 2.00 -0.20
C GLN A 65 7.42 0.60 -0.81
N GLU A 66 8.49 -0.19 -0.97
CA GLU A 66 8.40 -1.53 -1.55
C GLU A 66 7.50 -2.45 -0.71
N ALA A 67 7.56 -2.35 0.61
CA ALA A 67 6.69 -3.11 1.51
C ALA A 67 5.21 -2.74 1.32
N ALA A 68 4.90 -1.44 1.29
CA ALA A 68 3.54 -0.96 1.09
C ALA A 68 2.98 -1.38 -0.29
N ILE A 69 3.78 -1.26 -1.36
CA ILE A 69 3.40 -1.70 -2.71
C ILE A 69 3.15 -3.21 -2.73
N ALA A 70 4.03 -4.01 -2.12
CA ALA A 70 3.84 -5.46 -2.06
C ALA A 70 2.50 -5.81 -1.40
N CYS A 71 2.11 -5.11 -0.34
CA CYS A 71 0.81 -5.30 0.29
C CYS A 71 -0.37 -4.85 -0.59
N LEU A 72 -0.25 -3.71 -1.28
CA LEU A 72 -1.33 -3.12 -2.08
C LEU A 72 -1.56 -3.84 -3.42
N ASP A 73 -0.51 -4.33 -4.08
CA ASP A 73 -0.61 -4.87 -5.45
C ASP A 73 -1.32 -6.23 -5.49
N GLY A 74 -1.16 -7.02 -4.43
CA GLY A 74 -1.97 -8.21 -4.20
C GLY A 74 -1.45 -9.50 -4.84
N ASP A 75 -0.19 -9.54 -5.27
CA ASP A 75 0.45 -10.74 -5.83
C ASP A 75 0.83 -11.76 -4.72
N TRP A 76 -0.19 -12.22 -4.01
CA TRP A 76 -0.08 -13.15 -2.90
C TRP A 76 -0.94 -14.41 -3.08
N ASP A 77 -1.80 -14.42 -4.09
CA ASP A 77 -2.76 -15.51 -4.32
C ASP A 77 -2.05 -16.84 -4.60
N GLU A 78 -0.87 -16.82 -5.23
CA GLU A 78 -0.02 -18.01 -5.44
C GLU A 78 0.52 -18.61 -4.14
N PHE A 79 0.62 -17.81 -3.07
CA PHE A 79 1.13 -18.25 -1.78
C PHE A 79 0.01 -18.72 -0.84
N VAL A 80 -1.26 -18.57 -1.21
CA VAL A 80 -2.39 -18.97 -0.37
C VAL A 80 -2.37 -20.48 -0.15
N GLY A 81 -2.30 -20.89 1.13
CA GLY A 81 -2.20 -22.30 1.50
C GLY A 81 -0.79 -22.91 1.33
N SER A 82 0.18 -22.15 0.82
CA SER A 82 1.58 -22.56 0.78
C SER A 82 2.21 -22.45 2.17
N ARG A 83 3.20 -23.31 2.45
CA ARG A 83 4.03 -23.20 3.66
C ARG A 83 4.98 -22.00 3.60
N ASP A 84 5.21 -21.47 2.41
CA ASP A 84 6.20 -20.41 2.15
C ASP A 84 5.62 -19.01 2.34
N PHE A 85 4.29 -18.87 2.47
CA PHE A 85 3.62 -17.58 2.63
C PHE A 85 4.22 -16.74 3.77
N ALA A 86 4.42 -17.35 4.95
CA ALA A 86 4.95 -16.62 6.11
C ALA A 86 6.38 -16.11 5.85
N GLN A 87 7.21 -16.91 5.18
CA GLN A 87 8.57 -16.53 4.83
C GLN A 87 8.61 -15.41 3.79
N GLU A 88 7.79 -15.51 2.74
CA GLU A 88 7.71 -14.49 1.71
C GLU A 88 7.11 -13.19 2.24
N PHE A 89 6.09 -13.25 3.09
CA PHE A 89 5.54 -12.08 3.76
C PHE A 89 6.58 -11.41 4.66
N TYR A 90 7.31 -12.20 5.46
CA TYR A 90 8.36 -11.67 6.32
C TYR A 90 9.46 -10.95 5.52
N LYS A 91 9.94 -11.56 4.44
CA LYS A 91 10.99 -11.02 3.58
C LYS A 91 10.56 -9.77 2.81
N ARG A 92 9.36 -9.79 2.22
CA ARG A 92 8.89 -8.69 1.33
C ARG A 92 8.33 -7.51 2.11
N VAL A 93 7.78 -7.74 3.32
CA VAL A 93 7.09 -6.72 4.10
C VAL A 93 7.78 -6.46 5.43
N VAL A 94 7.83 -7.46 6.34
CA VAL A 94 8.23 -7.25 7.74
C VAL A 94 9.67 -6.73 7.87
N GLN A 95 10.63 -7.35 7.19
CA GLN A 95 12.04 -6.93 7.23
C GLN A 95 12.25 -5.50 6.74
N LYS A 96 11.41 -5.03 5.82
CA LYS A 96 11.56 -3.70 5.20
C LYS A 96 10.96 -2.57 6.02
N VAL A 97 10.07 -2.88 6.96
CA VAL A 97 9.46 -1.92 7.89
C VAL A 97 10.07 -1.98 9.29
N ASP A 98 10.98 -2.93 9.55
CA ASP A 98 11.63 -3.06 10.85
C ASP A 98 12.60 -1.92 11.11
N ILE A 99 12.24 -1.06 12.07
CA ILE A 99 13.02 0.09 12.51
C ILE A 99 14.37 -0.34 13.09
N LYS A 100 14.49 -1.54 13.65
CA LYS A 100 15.78 -2.02 14.20
C LYS A 100 16.82 -2.25 13.12
N ALA A 101 16.42 -2.53 11.88
CA ALA A 101 17.33 -2.66 10.75
C ALA A 101 18.01 -1.33 10.35
N PHE A 102 17.50 -0.18 10.82
CA PHE A 102 18.04 1.15 10.53
C PHE A 102 18.90 1.74 11.65
N ILE A 103 18.95 1.10 12.83
CA ILE A 103 19.62 1.62 14.04
C ILE A 103 20.87 0.79 14.40
N SER A 104 21.11 -0.33 13.70
CA SER A 104 22.32 -1.15 13.83
C SER A 104 23.35 -0.83 12.76
#